data_AF-A0AAD7E1H8-F1
#
_entry.id   AF-A0AAD7E1H8-F1
#
_cell.length_a   1.000
_cell.length_b   1.000
_cell.length_c   1.000
_cell.angle_alpha   90.00
_cell.angle_beta   90.00
_cell.angle_gamma   90.00
#
_symmetry.space_group_name_H-M   'P 1'
#
loop_
_entity.id
_entity.type
_entity.pdbx_description
1 polymer ?
#
loop_
_entity_poly.entity_id
_entity_poly.type
_entity_poly.pdbx_seq_one_letter_code
_entity_poly.pdbx_strand_id
1 'polypeptide(L)'
;MDLTPSGYVGAFRGNHYADTPSGLEAARCDIAANIFGHELVVQHVCDHHEVYGDKYSPEGAVEQAAASVVVRPLVLETGNGPQTIYGVWVAPHTHDRREWAYFEALIGCVRIQTKVNGTGTIVRPMQCRICLGVDHPTGLCALPAVPGWRGPTAESVGALEDAAREAIRRMREDLRAADARVQTALADLHGGGRLNHKGQSFGNSRGATRGSRGGRGAGRGSRGGKSAKRGDRKGKSRDYEGGGW
;
A
#
# COMPACT_ATOMS: atom_id res chain seq x y z
N MET A 1 40.15 -6.10 -2.77
CA MET A 1 39.29 -5.10 -2.09
C MET A 1 38.26 -5.91 -1.32
N ASP A 2 38.41 -5.99 0.00
CA ASP A 2 37.42 -6.65 0.83
C ASP A 2 36.13 -5.84 0.74
N LEU A 3 35.13 -6.41 0.09
CA LEU A 3 33.80 -5.83 0.01
C LEU A 3 33.23 -5.89 1.43
N THR A 4 33.22 -4.76 2.12
CA THR A 4 32.39 -4.62 3.32
C THR A 4 30.97 -5.02 2.92
N PRO A 5 30.32 -5.92 3.67
CA PRO A 5 29.01 -6.44 3.29
C PRO A 5 28.04 -5.27 3.15
N SER A 6 27.53 -5.03 1.95
CA SER A 6 26.62 -3.93 1.69
C SER A 6 25.22 -4.26 2.21
N GLY A 7 24.65 -3.35 3.01
CA GLY A 7 23.27 -3.43 3.46
C GLY A 7 22.32 -2.95 2.38
N TYR A 8 21.23 -3.68 2.16
CA TYR A 8 20.17 -3.24 1.26
C TYR A 8 19.36 -2.12 1.92
N VAL A 9 19.27 -0.95 1.30
CA VAL A 9 18.56 0.22 1.85
C VAL A 9 17.18 0.42 1.23
N GLY A 10 16.92 -0.14 0.05
CA GLY A 10 15.61 -0.10 -0.59
C GLY A 10 15.67 -0.17 -2.10
N ALA A 11 14.51 0.06 -2.72
CA ALA A 11 14.40 0.10 -4.17
C ALA A 11 14.09 1.52 -4.65
N PHE A 12 14.92 2.04 -5.53
CA PHE A 12 14.66 3.29 -6.22
C PHE A 12 13.59 3.09 -7.33
N ARG A 13 12.57 3.95 -7.30
CA ARG A 13 11.49 4.04 -8.30
C ARG A 13 11.31 5.49 -8.73
N GLY A 14 11.00 5.69 -10.01
CA GLY A 14 10.55 6.99 -10.53
C GLY A 14 11.26 7.46 -11.79
N ASN A 15 12.45 6.94 -12.07
CA ASN A 15 13.23 7.29 -13.27
C ASN A 15 13.69 6.04 -14.00
N HIS A 16 13.88 6.16 -15.31
CA HIS A 16 14.41 5.09 -16.15
C HIS A 16 15.85 5.41 -16.55
N TYR A 17 16.76 4.48 -16.26
CA TYR A 17 18.14 4.52 -16.75
C TYR A 17 18.32 3.45 -17.82
N ALA A 18 19.19 3.72 -18.79
CA ALA A 18 19.54 2.71 -19.78
C ALA A 18 20.12 1.47 -19.07
N ASP A 19 19.73 0.29 -19.54
CA ASP A 19 20.31 -0.98 -19.05
C ASP A 19 21.68 -1.23 -19.70
N THR A 20 22.58 -0.30 -19.44
CA THR A 20 23.97 -0.31 -19.91
C THR A 20 24.87 0.02 -18.72
N PRO A 21 26.16 -0.39 -18.75
CA PRO A 21 27.09 -0.04 -17.67
C PRO A 21 27.12 1.46 -17.39
N SER A 22 27.11 2.30 -18.42
CA SER A 22 27.07 3.75 -18.28
C SER A 22 25.75 4.27 -17.69
N GLY A 23 24.61 3.64 -18.02
CA GLY A 23 23.32 3.99 -17.46
C GLY A 23 23.20 3.63 -15.97
N LEU A 24 23.73 2.47 -15.58
CA LEU A 24 23.80 2.05 -14.17
C LEU A 24 24.76 2.92 -13.36
N GLU A 25 25.89 3.32 -13.95
CA GLU A 25 26.83 4.23 -13.30
C GLU A 25 26.23 5.64 -13.14
N ALA A 26 25.46 6.11 -14.12
CA ALA A 26 24.69 7.35 -13.99
C ALA A 26 23.63 7.25 -12.87
N ALA A 27 22.93 6.11 -12.79
CA ALA A 27 21.98 5.86 -11.71
C ALA A 27 22.66 5.88 -10.33
N ARG A 28 23.82 5.20 -10.21
CA ARG A 28 24.64 5.20 -8.99
C ARG A 28 25.06 6.60 -8.59
N CYS A 29 25.61 7.38 -9.53
CA CYS A 29 26.05 8.76 -9.28
C CYS A 29 24.89 9.66 -8.83
N ASP A 30 23.76 9.63 -9.53
CA ASP A 30 22.59 10.45 -9.19
C ASP A 30 22.03 10.06 -7.81
N ILE A 31 21.84 8.77 -7.55
CA ILE A 31 21.29 8.26 -6.29
C ILE A 31 22.25 8.62 -5.14
N ALA A 32 23.55 8.36 -5.28
CA ALA A 32 24.54 8.68 -4.25
C ALA A 32 24.59 10.19 -3.97
N ALA A 33 24.62 11.04 -5.00
CA ALA A 33 24.66 12.49 -4.84
C ALA A 33 23.42 13.04 -4.12
N ASN A 34 22.24 12.48 -4.37
CA ASN A 34 21.02 12.90 -3.69
C ASN A 34 20.95 12.39 -2.24
N ILE A 35 21.32 11.13 -1.99
CA ILE A 35 21.35 10.57 -0.62
C ILE A 35 22.35 11.32 0.25
N PHE A 36 23.60 11.40 -0.20
CA PHE A 36 24.70 12.00 0.56
C PHE A 36 24.84 13.51 0.37
N GLY A 37 23.93 14.14 -0.38
CA GLY A 37 23.71 15.58 -0.36
C GLY A 37 22.65 16.01 0.65
N HIS A 38 21.93 15.07 1.26
CA HIS A 38 20.87 15.37 2.21
C HIS A 38 21.43 15.58 3.63
N GLU A 39 21.18 16.75 4.22
CA GLU A 39 21.74 17.20 5.50
C GLU A 39 21.62 16.15 6.63
N LEU A 40 20.43 15.59 6.85
CA LEU A 40 20.23 14.60 7.91
C LEU A 40 20.96 13.28 7.67
N VAL A 41 21.17 12.90 6.41
CA VAL A 41 21.90 11.68 6.06
C VAL A 41 23.39 11.90 6.31
N VAL A 42 23.90 13.05 5.85
CA VAL A 42 25.30 13.47 6.07
C VAL A 42 25.61 13.54 7.57
N GLN A 43 24.78 14.23 8.33
CA GLN A 43 24.96 14.35 9.79
C GLN A 43 25.01 12.96 10.45
N HIS A 44 24.07 12.09 10.11
CA HIS A 44 24.02 10.76 10.70
C HIS A 44 25.24 9.89 10.35
N VAL A 45 25.81 10.05 9.15
CA VAL A 45 27.06 9.37 8.77
C VAL A 45 28.25 9.96 9.52
N CYS A 46 28.32 11.29 9.65
CA CYS A 46 29.36 11.96 10.45
C CYS A 46 29.33 11.53 11.92
N ASP A 47 28.14 11.38 12.50
CA ASP A 47 27.95 10.98 13.90
C ASP A 47 28.43 9.54 14.18
N HIS A 48 28.58 8.71 13.14
CA HIS A 48 28.98 7.30 13.24
C HIS A 48 30.24 6.98 12.39
N HIS A 49 31.04 7.99 12.03
CA HIS A 49 32.17 7.83 11.12
C HIS A 49 33.26 6.89 11.66
N GLU A 50 33.29 6.65 12.98
CA GLU A 50 34.26 5.76 13.65
C GLU A 50 34.24 4.33 13.11
N VAL A 51 33.14 3.88 12.50
CA VAL A 51 33.05 2.55 11.87
C VAL A 51 33.98 2.40 10.65
N TYR A 52 34.33 3.51 10.00
CA TYR A 52 35.32 3.50 8.92
C TYR A 52 36.77 3.48 9.43
N GLY A 53 36.95 3.62 10.75
CA GLY A 53 38.21 3.72 11.46
C GLY A 53 38.76 5.15 11.52
N ASP A 54 39.67 5.38 12.47
CA ASP A 54 40.25 6.70 12.82
C ASP A 54 40.96 7.43 11.66
N LYS A 55 41.12 6.77 10.51
CA LYS A 55 41.78 7.32 9.32
C LYS A 55 40.89 8.24 8.49
N TYR A 56 39.57 8.19 8.67
CA TYR A 56 38.63 9.04 7.93
C TYR A 56 38.15 10.18 8.82
N SER A 57 38.20 11.41 8.30
CA SER A 57 37.43 12.51 8.89
C SER A 57 35.93 12.25 8.70
N PRO A 58 35.05 12.96 9.41
CA PRO A 58 33.60 12.89 9.17
C PRO A 58 33.23 13.10 7.69
N GLU A 59 33.86 14.06 7.02
CA GLU A 59 33.65 14.31 5.59
C GLU A 59 34.17 13.15 4.72
N GLY A 60 35.34 12.61 5.06
CA GLY A 60 35.90 11.44 4.38
C GLY A 60 35.03 10.18 4.53
N ALA A 61 34.32 10.04 5.65
CA ALA A 61 33.36 8.96 5.85
C ALA A 61 32.12 9.12 4.96
N VAL A 62 31.64 10.35 4.75
CA VAL A 62 30.54 10.63 3.81
C VAL A 62 30.95 10.29 2.38
N GLU A 63 32.16 10.67 1.95
CA GLU A 63 32.70 10.30 0.65
C GLU A 63 32.83 8.79 0.49
N GLN A 64 33.32 8.10 1.53
CA GLN A 64 33.45 6.65 1.55
C GLN A 64 32.09 5.94 1.52
N ALA A 65 31.08 6.47 2.21
CA ALA A 65 29.71 5.97 2.20
C ALA A 65 29.07 6.14 0.82
N ALA A 66 29.21 7.32 0.19
CA ALA A 66 28.75 7.59 -1.16
C ALA A 66 29.42 6.70 -2.21
N ALA A 67 30.72 6.45 -2.07
CA ALA A 67 31.47 5.53 -2.93
C ALA A 67 31.01 4.07 -2.76
N SER A 68 30.45 3.70 -1.60
CA SER A 68 29.96 2.34 -1.33
C SER A 68 28.60 2.03 -1.95
N VAL A 69 27.92 3.02 -2.54
CA VAL A 69 26.60 2.82 -3.14
C VAL A 69 26.70 1.86 -4.32
N VAL A 70 25.95 0.76 -4.26
CA VAL A 70 25.77 -0.19 -5.35
C VAL A 70 24.34 -0.12 -5.82
N VAL A 71 24.15 -0.06 -7.14
CA VAL A 71 22.82 -0.03 -7.78
C VAL A 71 22.71 -1.22 -8.72
N ARG A 72 21.60 -1.96 -8.65
CA ARG A 72 21.32 -3.08 -9.57
C ARG A 72 19.90 -2.98 -10.14
N PRO A 73 19.71 -3.22 -11.45
CA PRO A 73 18.38 -3.26 -12.04
C PRO A 73 17.63 -4.51 -11.55
N LEU A 74 16.34 -4.34 -11.28
CA LEU A 74 15.40 -5.39 -10.94
C LEU A 74 14.20 -5.22 -11.88
N VAL A 75 14.04 -6.14 -12.82
CA VAL A 75 12.94 -6.11 -13.79
C VAL A 75 11.73 -6.79 -13.17
N LEU A 76 10.64 -6.04 -13.00
CA LEU A 76 9.39 -6.54 -12.46
C LEU A 76 8.37 -6.71 -13.57
N GLU A 77 7.78 -7.89 -13.67
CA GLU A 77 6.59 -8.08 -14.49
C GLU A 77 5.39 -7.43 -13.79
N THR A 78 4.80 -6.42 -14.42
CA THR A 78 3.59 -5.75 -13.93
C THR A 78 2.46 -5.93 -14.94
N GLY A 79 1.21 -5.67 -14.52
CA GLY A 79 0.07 -5.69 -15.46
C GLY A 79 0.18 -4.70 -16.62
N ASN A 80 1.06 -3.70 -16.51
CA ASN A 80 1.34 -2.71 -17.56
C ASN A 80 2.62 -3.03 -18.37
N GLY A 81 3.16 -4.24 -18.21
CA GLY A 81 4.42 -4.68 -18.81
C GLY A 81 5.61 -4.65 -17.85
N PRO A 82 6.82 -4.97 -18.36
CA PRO A 82 8.02 -5.00 -17.54
C PRO A 82 8.38 -3.59 -17.05
N GLN A 83 8.59 -3.46 -15.75
CA GLN A 83 9.03 -2.24 -15.10
C GLN A 83 10.38 -2.48 -14.43
N THR A 84 11.39 -1.73 -14.84
CA THR A 84 12.69 -1.72 -14.15
C THR A 84 12.62 -0.83 -12.92
N ILE A 85 12.95 -1.40 -11.76
CA ILE A 85 13.27 -0.66 -10.55
C ILE A 85 14.75 -0.92 -10.22
N TYR A 86 15.33 -0.12 -9.32
CA TYR A 86 16.75 -0.27 -9.00
C TYR A 86 16.93 -0.60 -7.53
N GLY A 87 17.46 -1.77 -7.21
CA GLY A 87 17.90 -2.07 -5.85
C GLY A 87 19.08 -1.18 -5.50
N VAL A 88 19.09 -0.65 -4.28
CA VAL A 88 20.14 0.21 -3.76
C VAL A 88 20.74 -0.46 -2.52
N TRP A 89 22.06 -0.61 -2.52
CA TRP A 89 22.82 -1.10 -1.37
C TRP A 89 23.87 -0.07 -0.99
N VAL A 90 24.14 0.02 0.31
CA VAL A 90 25.14 0.93 0.89
C VAL A 90 25.92 0.14 1.94
N ALA A 91 27.24 0.31 2.03
CA ALA A 91 27.98 -0.28 3.14
C ALA A 91 27.50 0.30 4.47
N PRO A 92 27.24 -0.52 5.50
CA PRO A 92 26.79 -0.03 6.78
C PRO A 92 27.88 0.84 7.43
N HIS A 93 27.51 2.05 7.84
CA HIS A 93 28.34 2.98 8.59
C HIS A 93 28.07 2.93 10.10
N THR A 94 27.26 1.99 10.56
CA THR A 94 26.97 1.71 11.97
C THR A 94 26.80 0.22 12.18
N HIS A 95 27.24 -0.28 13.34
CA HIS A 95 26.97 -1.66 13.77
C HIS A 95 25.66 -1.78 14.58
N ASP A 96 25.09 -0.66 15.02
CA ASP A 96 23.83 -0.66 15.76
C ASP A 96 22.65 -0.81 14.78
N ARG A 97 21.83 -1.83 15.00
CA ARG A 97 20.66 -2.12 14.15
C ARG A 97 19.60 -1.01 14.20
N ARG A 98 19.46 -0.30 15.31
CA ARG A 98 18.51 0.82 15.47
C ARG A 98 18.96 2.02 14.68
N GLU A 99 20.25 2.36 14.75
CA GLU A 99 20.85 3.44 13.97
C GLU A 99 20.79 3.13 12.48
N TRP A 100 21.07 1.88 12.09
CA TRP A 100 20.89 1.44 10.70
C TRP A 100 19.43 1.57 10.23
N ALA A 101 18.46 1.17 11.05
CA ALA A 101 17.04 1.33 10.72
C ALA A 101 16.62 2.81 10.63
N TYR A 102 17.23 3.68 11.44
CA TYR A 102 17.02 5.12 11.37
C TYR A 102 17.60 5.70 10.07
N PHE A 103 18.80 5.28 9.68
CA PHE A 103 19.40 5.62 8.38
C PHE A 103 18.55 5.17 7.19
N GLU A 104 18.05 3.93 7.20
CA GLU A 104 17.11 3.43 6.18
C GLU A 104 15.87 4.33 6.07
N ALA A 105 15.34 4.80 7.21
CA ALA A 105 14.20 5.71 7.24
C ALA A 105 14.56 7.11 6.68
N LEU A 106 15.73 7.65 7.02
CA LEU A 106 16.22 8.92 6.47
C LEU A 106 16.37 8.84 4.94
N ILE A 107 16.97 7.78 4.42
CA ILE A 107 17.09 7.55 2.97
C ILE A 107 15.70 7.50 2.32
N GLY A 108 14.73 6.85 2.96
CA GLY A 108 13.35 6.79 2.47
C GLY A 108 12.65 8.16 2.37
N CYS A 109 13.14 9.18 3.08
CA CYS A 109 12.66 10.55 2.98
C CYS A 109 13.35 11.37 1.89
N VAL A 110 14.47 10.90 1.34
CA VAL A 110 15.21 11.63 0.30
C VAL A 110 14.45 11.56 -1.03
N ARG A 111 14.15 12.73 -1.58
CA ARG A 111 13.67 12.87 -2.96
C ARG A 111 14.88 12.90 -3.89
N ILE A 112 14.99 11.90 -4.75
CA ILE A 112 16.08 11.79 -5.70
C ILE A 112 15.66 12.55 -6.96
N GLN A 113 16.27 13.71 -7.17
CA GLN A 113 16.10 14.50 -8.37
C GLN A 113 17.14 14.08 -9.40
N THR A 114 16.68 13.71 -10.59
CA THR A 114 17.56 13.42 -11.72
C THR A 114 17.47 14.55 -12.71
N LYS A 115 18.60 14.89 -13.33
CA LYS A 115 18.68 16.03 -14.27
C LYS A 115 17.78 15.85 -15.49
N VAL A 116 17.44 14.61 -15.85
CA VAL A 116 16.81 14.28 -17.14
C VAL A 116 15.41 13.69 -16.97
N ASN A 117 15.14 12.92 -15.91
CA ASN A 117 14.02 11.98 -15.91
C ASN A 117 12.94 12.25 -14.85
N GLY A 118 13.12 13.27 -14.01
CA GLY A 118 12.15 13.64 -12.97
C GLY A 118 12.58 13.26 -11.56
N THR A 119 11.60 13.16 -10.66
CA THR A 119 11.80 12.88 -9.23
C THR A 119 11.42 11.44 -8.90
N GLY A 120 12.33 10.72 -8.25
CA GLY A 120 12.06 9.39 -7.70
C GLY A 120 12.26 9.34 -6.19
N THR A 121 11.95 8.19 -5.61
CA THR A 121 12.11 7.91 -4.17
C THR A 121 12.63 6.51 -3.97
N ILE A 122 13.33 6.29 -2.85
CA ILE A 122 13.68 4.95 -2.38
C ILE A 122 12.50 4.43 -1.58
N VAL A 123 11.86 3.39 -2.10
CA VAL A 123 10.78 2.70 -1.40
C VAL A 123 11.33 1.62 -0.50
N ARG A 124 10.54 1.28 0.53
CA ARG A 124 10.91 0.31 1.55
C ARG A 124 11.34 -1.03 0.95
N PRO A 125 12.14 -1.80 1.72
CA PRO A 125 12.63 -3.08 1.24
C PRO A 125 11.52 -4.05 0.83
N MET A 126 11.78 -4.82 -0.23
CA MET A 126 10.84 -5.81 -0.75
C MET A 126 11.07 -7.12 -0.02
N GLN A 127 10.17 -7.51 0.87
CA GLN A 127 10.30 -8.78 1.56
C GLN A 127 9.88 -9.94 0.63
N CYS A 128 10.87 -10.73 0.20
CA CYS A 128 10.67 -11.98 -0.53
C CYS A 128 9.95 -12.99 0.36
N ARG A 129 8.86 -13.58 -0.14
CA ARG A 129 8.07 -14.56 0.63
C ARG A 129 8.63 -15.99 0.58
N ILE A 130 9.65 -16.24 -0.25
CA ILE A 130 10.29 -17.56 -0.38
C ILE A 130 11.48 -17.66 0.57
N CYS A 131 12.43 -16.73 0.50
CA CYS A 131 13.64 -16.74 1.32
C CYS A 131 13.59 -15.79 2.52
N LEU A 132 12.56 -14.94 2.63
CA LEU A 132 12.46 -13.86 3.63
C LEU A 132 13.53 -12.77 3.52
N GLY A 133 14.35 -12.80 2.47
CA GLY A 133 15.26 -11.72 2.09
C GLY A 133 14.51 -10.43 1.75
N VAL A 134 15.19 -9.29 1.84
CA VAL A 134 14.56 -7.97 1.71
C VAL A 134 14.99 -7.20 0.45
N ASP A 135 15.89 -7.79 -0.33
CA ASP A 135 16.63 -7.17 -1.44
C ASP A 135 15.98 -7.40 -2.81
N HIS A 136 15.04 -8.34 -2.90
CA HIS A 136 14.35 -8.69 -4.13
C HIS A 136 12.87 -9.07 -3.87
N PRO A 137 11.97 -8.84 -4.83
CA PRO A 137 10.61 -9.34 -4.74
C PRO A 137 10.56 -10.85 -4.98
N THR A 138 9.50 -11.49 -4.50
CA THR A 138 9.29 -12.94 -4.59
C THR A 138 9.51 -13.52 -5.98
N GLY A 139 9.08 -12.81 -7.04
CA GLY A 139 9.23 -13.26 -8.43
C GLY A 139 10.68 -13.34 -8.93
N LEU A 140 11.63 -12.65 -8.28
CA LEU A 140 13.05 -12.66 -8.63
C LEU A 140 13.89 -13.54 -7.68
N CYS A 141 13.25 -14.36 -6.84
CA CYS A 141 13.97 -15.21 -5.91
C CYS A 141 14.73 -16.31 -6.66
N ALA A 142 16.02 -16.47 -6.36
CA ALA A 142 16.85 -17.50 -6.96
C ALA A 142 16.66 -18.90 -6.34
N LEU A 143 16.10 -19.00 -5.12
CA LEU A 143 15.96 -20.29 -4.42
C LEU A 143 15.17 -21.35 -5.23
N PRO A 144 14.05 -21.02 -5.90
CA PRO A 144 13.34 -21.99 -6.73
C PRO A 144 14.15 -22.57 -7.89
N ALA A 145 15.20 -21.89 -8.34
CA ALA A 145 16.08 -22.39 -9.40
C ALA A 145 17.17 -23.34 -8.89
N VAL A 146 17.35 -23.48 -7.57
CA VAL A 146 18.33 -24.39 -6.98
C VAL A 146 17.92 -25.85 -7.23
N PRO A 147 18.78 -26.69 -7.85
CA PRO A 147 18.45 -28.09 -8.08
C PRO A 147 18.07 -28.83 -6.79
N GLY A 148 16.95 -29.56 -6.83
CA GLY A 148 16.44 -30.30 -5.68
C GLY A 148 15.66 -29.47 -4.66
N TRP A 149 15.43 -28.17 -4.92
CA TRP A 149 14.55 -27.34 -4.09
C TRP A 149 13.12 -27.91 -4.06
N ARG A 150 12.59 -28.12 -2.85
CA ARG A 150 11.21 -28.60 -2.61
C ARG A 150 10.33 -27.57 -1.90
N GLY A 151 10.83 -26.35 -1.76
CA GLY A 151 10.12 -25.27 -1.07
C GLY A 151 9.14 -24.52 -2.00
N PRO A 152 8.60 -23.38 -1.53
CA PRO A 152 7.67 -22.59 -2.32
C PRO A 152 8.32 -22.03 -3.59
N THR A 153 7.54 -21.99 -4.66
CA THR A 153 7.80 -21.25 -5.90
C THR A 153 7.04 -19.92 -5.91
N ALA A 154 7.43 -18.99 -6.78
CA ALA A 154 6.72 -17.72 -6.93
C ALA A 154 5.23 -17.93 -7.26
N GLU A 155 4.93 -18.91 -8.10
CA GLU A 155 3.56 -19.30 -8.45
C GLU A 155 2.79 -19.82 -7.22
N SER A 156 3.39 -20.70 -6.42
CA SER A 156 2.73 -21.26 -5.23
C SER A 156 2.43 -20.19 -4.18
N VAL A 157 3.33 -19.22 -4.01
CA VAL A 157 3.11 -18.07 -3.13
C VAL A 157 2.00 -17.19 -3.68
N GLY A 158 2.02 -16.89 -4.98
CA GLY A 158 0.97 -16.11 -5.63
C GLY A 158 -0.41 -16.73 -5.45
N ALA A 159 -0.54 -18.04 -5.67
CA ALA A 159 -1.78 -18.79 -5.47
C ALA A 159 -2.26 -18.75 -4.01
N LEU A 160 -1.34 -18.87 -3.04
CA LEU A 160 -1.66 -18.75 -1.62
C LEU A 160 -2.15 -17.34 -1.26
N GLU A 161 -1.53 -16.31 -1.82
CA GLU A 161 -1.96 -14.92 -1.61
C GLU A 161 -3.34 -14.65 -2.21
N ASP A 162 -3.60 -15.14 -3.42
CA ASP A 162 -4.90 -14.97 -4.06
C ASP A 162 -6.00 -15.69 -3.27
N ALA A 163 -5.72 -16.90 -2.78
CA ALA A 163 -6.63 -17.63 -1.89
C ALA A 163 -6.87 -16.88 -0.57
N ALA A 164 -5.82 -16.32 0.04
CA ALA A 164 -5.93 -15.53 1.27
C ALA A 164 -6.73 -14.23 1.05
N ARG A 165 -6.51 -13.51 -0.07
CA ARG A 165 -7.26 -12.30 -0.42
C ARG A 165 -8.74 -12.62 -0.61
N GLU A 166 -9.05 -13.72 -1.29
CA GLU A 166 -10.42 -14.17 -1.49
C GLU A 166 -11.09 -14.57 -0.16
N ALA A 167 -10.38 -15.27 0.73
CA ALA A 167 -10.88 -15.61 2.06
C ALA A 167 -11.19 -14.37 2.90
N ILE A 168 -10.30 -13.37 2.90
CA ILE A 168 -10.51 -12.09 3.59
C ILE A 168 -11.71 -11.34 2.99
N ARG A 169 -11.87 -11.35 1.67
CA ARG A 169 -13.01 -10.72 0.99
C ARG A 169 -14.33 -11.34 1.45
N ARG A 170 -14.42 -12.68 1.46
CA ARG A 170 -15.60 -13.41 1.94
C ARG A 170 -15.91 -13.10 3.40
N MET A 171 -14.90 -13.12 4.27
CA MET A 171 -15.08 -12.81 5.68
C MET A 171 -15.64 -11.40 5.89
N ARG A 172 -15.20 -10.41 5.11
CA ARG A 172 -15.74 -9.04 5.17
C ARG A 172 -17.19 -8.96 4.69
N GLU A 173 -17.55 -9.74 3.67
CA GLU A 173 -18.92 -9.80 3.17
C GLU A 173 -19.85 -10.47 4.19
N ASP A 174 -19.42 -11.55 4.83
CA ASP A 174 -20.17 -12.23 5.89
C ASP A 174 -20.40 -11.34 7.10
N LEU A 175 -19.37 -10.58 7.52
CA LEU A 175 -19.50 -9.60 8.61
C LEU A 175 -20.50 -8.49 8.27
N ARG A 176 -20.47 -7.97 7.03
CA ARG A 176 -21.46 -6.97 6.56
C ARG A 176 -22.87 -7.55 6.51
N ALA A 177 -23.03 -8.79 6.04
CA ALA A 177 -24.32 -9.46 6.03
C ALA A 177 -24.86 -9.71 7.45
N ALA A 178 -23.98 -10.07 8.39
CA ALA A 178 -24.33 -10.21 9.80
C ALA A 178 -24.78 -8.88 10.41
N ASP A 179 -24.04 -7.79 10.18
CA ASP A 179 -24.42 -6.46 10.65
C ASP A 179 -25.77 -6.02 10.08
N ALA A 180 -26.01 -6.23 8.78
CA ALA A 180 -27.31 -5.91 8.16
C ALA A 180 -28.48 -6.68 8.79
N ARG A 181 -28.28 -7.95 9.17
CA ARG A 181 -29.29 -8.74 9.92
C ARG A 181 -29.56 -8.14 11.30
N VAL A 182 -28.51 -7.75 12.02
CA VAL A 182 -28.64 -7.12 13.34
C VAL A 182 -29.39 -5.79 13.23
N GLN A 183 -29.05 -4.94 12.25
CA GLN A 183 -29.73 -3.66 12.04
C GLN A 183 -31.21 -3.83 11.69
N THR A 184 -31.55 -4.83 10.86
CA THR A 184 -32.94 -5.14 10.52
C THR A 184 -33.73 -5.56 11.77
N ALA A 185 -33.16 -6.46 12.57
CA ALA A 185 -33.80 -6.90 13.82
C ALA A 185 -33.99 -5.73 14.82
N LEU A 186 -33.01 -4.83 14.92
CA LEU A 186 -33.14 -3.64 15.76
C LEU A 186 -34.22 -2.67 15.23
N ALA A 187 -34.37 -2.54 13.92
CA ALA A 187 -35.44 -1.72 13.33
C ALA A 187 -36.83 -2.30 13.64
N ASP A 188 -37.00 -3.62 13.59
CA ASP A 188 -38.26 -4.30 13.93
C ASP A 188 -38.63 -4.11 15.41
N LEU A 189 -37.64 -4.15 16.31
CA LEU A 189 -37.86 -3.91 17.74
C LEU A 189 -38.28 -2.45 18.02
N HIS A 190 -37.68 -1.47 17.34
CA HIS A 190 -38.04 -0.06 17.51
C HIS A 190 -39.33 0.33 16.76
N GLY A 191 -39.74 -0.45 15.75
CA GLY A 191 -40.97 -0.24 14.98
C GLY A 191 -42.25 -0.80 15.61
N GLY A 192 -42.16 -1.61 16.65
CA GLY A 192 -43.27 -2.33 17.31
C GLY A 192 -44.20 -1.49 18.21
N GLY A 193 -44.29 -0.18 17.99
CA GLY A 193 -44.96 0.78 18.89
C GLY A 193 -46.37 1.23 18.49
N ARG A 194 -47.22 0.36 17.90
CA ARG A 194 -48.69 0.50 17.98
C ARG A 194 -49.33 -0.88 18.06
N LEU A 195 -49.21 -1.49 19.23
CA LEU A 195 -50.12 -2.56 19.63
C LEU A 195 -51.55 -1.99 19.64
N ASN A 196 -52.31 -2.25 18.58
CA ASN A 196 -53.76 -2.16 18.60
C ASN A 196 -54.27 -3.26 19.55
N HIS A 197 -54.28 -2.98 20.85
CA HIS A 197 -55.10 -3.69 21.82
C HIS A 197 -56.58 -3.42 21.48
N LYS A 198 -57.10 -4.08 20.45
CA LYS A 198 -58.54 -4.22 20.24
C LYS A 198 -58.93 -5.54 20.91
N GLY A 199 -59.70 -5.42 21.99
CA GLY A 199 -59.82 -6.41 23.05
C GLY A 199 -60.15 -7.83 22.59
N GLN A 200 -59.38 -8.79 23.08
CA GLN A 200 -59.87 -10.14 23.32
C GLN A 200 -60.77 -10.09 24.56
N SER A 201 -62.04 -9.77 24.33
CA SER A 201 -63.11 -9.99 25.29
C SER A 201 -63.39 -11.49 25.36
N PHE A 202 -63.00 -12.14 26.45
CA PHE A 202 -63.61 -13.40 26.88
C PHE A 202 -65.06 -13.10 27.26
N GLY A 203 -65.99 -13.35 26.32
CA GLY A 203 -67.41 -13.10 26.52
C GLY A 203 -68.25 -14.25 25.95
N ASN A 204 -68.72 -15.11 26.85
CA ASN A 204 -69.96 -15.85 26.73
C ASN A 204 -71.06 -14.97 26.09
N SER A 205 -71.74 -15.43 25.04
CA SER A 205 -73.18 -15.18 24.80
C SER A 205 -73.70 -15.95 23.60
N ARG A 206 -74.75 -16.74 23.88
CA ARG A 206 -75.70 -17.32 22.94
C ARG A 206 -76.48 -16.20 22.24
N GLY A 207 -76.82 -16.37 20.96
CA GLY A 207 -78.01 -15.74 20.38
C GLY A 207 -77.83 -14.91 19.11
N ALA A 208 -78.48 -15.41 18.05
CA ALA A 208 -79.33 -14.65 17.12
C ALA A 208 -78.71 -13.86 15.93
N THR A 209 -79.02 -14.42 14.74
CA THR A 209 -79.61 -13.79 13.52
C THR A 209 -78.88 -12.74 12.67
N ARG A 210 -78.70 -13.13 11.40
CA ARG A 210 -79.06 -12.47 10.11
C ARG A 210 -78.74 -10.97 9.92
N GLY A 211 -77.95 -10.69 8.87
CA GLY A 211 -78.31 -9.70 7.85
C GLY A 211 -77.31 -8.57 7.56
N SER A 212 -77.16 -8.28 6.26
CA SER A 212 -76.60 -7.06 5.62
C SER A 212 -75.07 -6.92 5.59
N ARG A 213 -74.37 -6.94 4.44
CA ARG A 213 -74.48 -6.27 3.13
C ARG A 213 -74.03 -4.78 3.17
N GLY A 214 -72.93 -4.50 2.46
CA GLY A 214 -72.41 -3.16 2.14
C GLY A 214 -71.47 -2.59 3.20
N GLY A 215 -70.39 -1.89 2.91
CA GLY A 215 -69.89 -1.32 1.68
C GLY A 215 -68.80 -0.31 2.03
N ARG A 216 -67.67 -0.41 1.33
CA ARG A 216 -66.65 0.60 1.02
C ARG A 216 -66.67 1.91 1.85
N GLY A 217 -65.70 2.03 2.75
CA GLY A 217 -65.28 3.31 3.36
C GLY A 217 -63.93 3.76 2.81
N ALA A 218 -63.95 4.90 2.12
CA ALA A 218 -62.78 5.63 1.64
C ALA A 218 -62.07 6.37 2.80
N GLY A 219 -60.74 6.54 2.70
CA GLY A 219 -60.04 7.50 3.54
C GLY A 219 -58.52 7.31 3.62
N ARG A 220 -57.78 8.20 2.95
CA ARG A 220 -56.41 8.71 3.25
C ARG A 220 -55.87 9.38 1.96
N GLY A 221 -55.54 10.67 1.86
CA GLY A 221 -54.89 11.57 2.82
C GLY A 221 -53.49 11.01 3.16
N SER A 222 -52.34 11.60 2.90
CA SER A 222 -51.90 12.98 2.70
C SER A 222 -50.37 12.92 2.43
N ARG A 223 -49.80 13.92 1.73
CA ARG A 223 -48.41 14.47 1.83
C ARG A 223 -47.24 13.45 1.83
N GLY A 224 -46.32 13.46 0.88
CA GLY A 224 -45.45 14.58 0.51
C GLY A 224 -44.00 14.18 0.81
N GLY A 225 -43.11 14.18 -0.19
CA GLY A 225 -41.71 13.81 -0.01
C GLY A 225 -40.88 14.14 -1.24
N LYS A 226 -40.18 15.26 -1.18
CA LYS A 226 -39.34 15.84 -2.23
C LYS A 226 -38.11 14.95 -2.49
N SER A 227 -37.98 14.37 -3.68
CA SER A 227 -36.70 13.82 -4.16
C SER A 227 -35.85 14.96 -4.73
N ALA A 228 -34.82 15.35 -3.99
CA ALA A 228 -33.75 16.20 -4.48
C ALA A 228 -32.96 15.46 -5.56
N LYS A 229 -32.96 15.99 -6.79
CA LYS A 229 -32.05 15.59 -7.86
C LYS A 229 -30.63 16.00 -7.47
N ARG A 230 -29.78 14.99 -7.27
CA ARG A 230 -28.33 15.11 -7.07
C ARG A 230 -27.72 15.61 -8.39
N GLY A 231 -27.14 16.81 -8.36
CA GLY A 231 -26.55 17.44 -9.53
C GLY A 231 -25.30 16.72 -10.02
N ASP A 232 -25.28 16.47 -11.33
CA ASP A 232 -24.10 16.16 -12.13
C ASP A 232 -23.08 17.30 -12.02
N ARG A 233 -21.91 17.03 -11.43
CA ARG A 233 -20.73 17.90 -11.60
C ARG A 233 -19.96 17.42 -12.83
N LYS A 234 -20.32 18.05 -13.94
CA LYS A 234 -19.61 18.05 -15.23
C LYS A 234 -18.18 18.55 -15.03
N GLY A 235 -17.23 17.78 -15.55
CA GLY A 235 -15.80 18.06 -15.53
C GLY A 235 -15.47 19.39 -16.18
N LYS A 236 -14.49 20.08 -15.59
CA LYS A 236 -13.86 21.27 -16.15
C LYS A 236 -12.45 20.86 -16.56
N SER A 237 -12.27 20.59 -17.86
CA SER A 237 -10.96 20.56 -18.50
C SER A 237 -10.34 21.94 -18.31
N ARG A 238 -9.08 21.96 -17.87
CA ARG A 238 -8.22 23.13 -18.00
C ARG A 238 -7.27 22.83 -19.13
N ASP A 239 -7.52 23.49 -20.24
CA ASP A 239 -6.59 23.66 -21.33
C ASP A 239 -5.40 24.47 -20.78
N TYR A 240 -4.20 23.91 -20.90
CA TYR A 240 -2.95 24.61 -20.64
C TYR A 240 -2.42 25.07 -21.98
N GLU A 241 -2.68 26.33 -22.31
CA GLU A 241 -2.05 27.03 -23.43
C GLU A 241 -0.58 27.29 -23.11
N GLY A 242 0.25 27.15 -24.14
CA GLY A 242 1.68 27.21 -24.06
C GLY A 242 2.28 28.61 -23.87
N GLY A 243 3.49 28.57 -23.34
CA GLY A 243 4.56 29.55 -23.40
C GLY A 243 5.77 28.79 -22.84
N GLY A 244 6.88 28.59 -23.55
CA GLY A 244 7.68 29.53 -24.31
C GLY A 244 9.11 29.38 -23.75
N TRP A 245 10.11 29.51 -24.63
CA TRP A 245 11.57 29.36 -24.46
C TRP A 245 12.13 27.94 -24.64
#